data_AF-A0A7X3CWC3-F1
#
_entry.id   AF-A0A7X3CWC3-F1
#
_cell.length_a   1.000
_cell.length_b   1.000
_cell.length_c   1.000
_cell.angle_alpha   90.00
_cell.angle_beta   90.00
_cell.angle_gamma   90.00
#
_symmetry.space_group_name_H-M   'P 1'
#
loop_
_entity.id
_entity.type
_entity.pdbx_description
1 polymer ?
#
loop_
_entity_poly.entity_id
_entity_poly.type
_entity_poly.pdbx_seq_one_letter_code
_entity_poly.pdbx_strand_id
1 'polypeptide(L)'
;MPKLNTVHPEVKDYLLEGADYWIREVGIDGWRLAVANEVDHRFWREFRMRVKDAKPDAFIVGDVWSNGSRWLGGDQFDSVINYPFRSIAIAFLSGSGMDGQLFAGSINARKFDFQVLSLHIKADKPEYYST
;
A
#
# COMPACT_ATOMS: atom_id res chain seq x y z
N MET A 1 9.25 20.51 -5.81
CA MET A 1 8.10 20.60 -4.88
C MET A 1 8.64 20.36 -3.48
N PRO A 2 8.42 21.25 -2.50
CA PRO A 2 8.95 21.08 -1.14
C PRO A 2 8.30 19.87 -0.44
N LYS A 3 9.11 19.05 0.23
CA LYS A 3 8.62 17.88 0.98
C LYS A 3 7.95 18.32 2.28
N LEU A 4 6.71 17.90 2.49
CA LEU A 4 6.00 18.16 3.75
C LEU A 4 6.55 17.29 4.88
N ASN A 5 6.70 17.89 6.06
CA ASN A 5 7.11 17.15 7.26
C ASN A 5 5.90 16.50 7.92
N THR A 6 5.53 15.30 7.48
CA THR A 6 4.37 14.54 7.99
C THR A 6 4.52 14.03 9.43
N VAL A 7 5.68 14.27 10.07
CA VAL A 7 5.89 13.99 11.51
C VAL A 7 5.56 15.22 12.35
N HIS A 8 5.54 16.42 11.77
CA HIS A 8 5.14 17.64 12.48
C HIS A 8 3.63 17.58 12.80
N PRO A 9 3.21 17.74 14.07
CA PRO A 9 1.82 17.57 14.48
C PRO A 9 0.83 18.37 13.64
N GLU A 10 1.06 19.66 13.47
CA GLU A 10 0.15 20.53 12.70
C GLU A 10 0.02 20.12 11.22
N VAL A 11 1.11 19.65 10.61
CA VAL A 11 1.10 19.20 9.22
C VAL A 11 0.34 17.89 9.12
N LYS A 12 0.57 16.97 10.07
CA LYS A 12 -0.15 15.70 10.13
C LYS A 12 -1.65 15.94 10.30
N ASP A 13 -2.04 16.75 11.28
CA ASP A 13 -3.44 17.00 11.61
C ASP A 13 -4.16 17.67 10.44
N TYR A 14 -3.54 18.67 9.81
CA TYR A 14 -4.07 19.31 8.61
C TYR A 14 -4.33 18.31 7.46
N LEU A 15 -3.38 17.40 7.21
CA LEU A 15 -3.53 16.40 6.15
C LEU A 15 -4.60 15.35 6.50
N LEU A 16 -4.70 14.94 7.77
CA LEU A 16 -5.71 13.98 8.24
C LEU A 16 -7.13 14.58 8.25
N GLU A 17 -7.26 15.86 8.60
CA GLU A 17 -8.52 16.61 8.47
C GLU A 17 -8.95 16.72 7.01
N GLY A 18 -8.00 17.04 6.10
CA GLY A 18 -8.27 17.01 4.67
C GLY A 18 -8.75 15.64 4.20
N ALA A 19 -8.08 14.56 4.64
CA ALA A 19 -8.45 13.19 4.29
C ALA A 19 -9.89 12.83 4.69
N ASP A 20 -10.30 13.29 5.87
CA ASP A 20 -11.64 13.10 6.44
C ASP A 20 -12.70 13.95 5.72
N TYR A 21 -12.40 15.23 5.49
CA TYR A 21 -13.29 16.19 4.84
C TYR A 21 -13.81 15.69 3.50
N TRP A 22 -12.93 15.24 2.60
CA TRP A 22 -13.36 14.80 1.27
C TRP A 22 -14.21 13.52 1.31
N ILE A 23 -14.03 12.68 2.33
CA ILE A 23 -14.87 11.50 2.51
C ILE A 23 -16.23 11.90 3.09
N ARG A 24 -16.27 12.69 4.17
CA ARG A 24 -17.51 13.02 4.88
C ARG A 24 -18.38 14.02 4.13
N GLU A 25 -17.78 15.09 3.64
CA GLU A 25 -18.52 16.22 3.05
C GLU A 25 -18.78 16.02 1.56
N VAL A 26 -17.82 15.42 0.84
CA VAL A 26 -17.93 15.23 -0.62
C VAL A 26 -18.34 13.81 -0.99
N GLY A 27 -18.16 12.83 -0.10
CA GLY A 27 -18.63 11.47 -0.30
C GLY A 27 -17.75 10.62 -1.21
N ILE A 28 -16.45 10.93 -1.34
CA ILE A 28 -15.55 10.12 -2.19
C ILE A 28 -15.42 8.69 -1.66
N ASP A 29 -15.15 7.74 -2.57
CA ASP A 29 -15.07 6.32 -2.25
C ASP A 29 -13.66 5.84 -1.88
N GLY A 30 -12.67 6.74 -1.81
CA GLY A 30 -11.31 6.32 -1.50
C GLY A 30 -10.23 7.30 -1.90
N TRP A 31 -8.99 6.90 -1.62
CA TRP A 31 -7.79 7.69 -1.82
C TRP A 31 -6.76 6.95 -2.66
N ARG A 32 -6.26 7.63 -3.70
CA ARG A 32 -5.03 7.26 -4.40
C ARG A 32 -3.89 8.15 -3.92
N LEU A 33 -2.92 7.56 -3.22
CA LEU A 33 -1.88 8.28 -2.51
C LEU A 33 -0.61 8.38 -3.36
N ALA A 34 -0.23 9.60 -3.76
CA ALA A 34 0.97 9.84 -4.57
C ALA A 34 2.25 9.68 -3.73
N VAL A 35 3.29 9.07 -4.31
CA VAL A 35 4.64 8.90 -3.70
C VAL A 35 4.54 8.34 -2.27
N ALA A 36 3.67 7.35 -2.06
CA ALA A 36 3.28 6.91 -0.72
C ALA A 36 4.44 6.27 0.06
N ASN A 37 5.45 5.77 -0.65
CA ASN A 37 6.65 5.16 -0.08
C ASN A 37 7.61 6.15 0.60
N GLU A 38 7.38 7.45 0.47
CA GLU A 38 8.22 8.50 1.06
C GLU A 38 7.69 9.10 2.37
N VAL A 39 6.50 8.67 2.79
CA VAL A 39 5.81 9.12 4.00
C VAL A 39 5.89 8.03 5.07
N ASP A 40 6.07 8.45 6.32
CA ASP A 40 6.28 7.56 7.47
C ASP A 40 5.08 6.61 7.70
N HIS A 41 5.37 5.36 8.06
CA HIS A 41 4.34 4.34 8.31
C HIS A 41 3.37 4.72 9.45
N ARG A 42 3.79 5.50 10.45
CA ARG A 42 2.91 5.97 11.53
C ARG A 42 1.81 6.88 10.99
N PHE A 43 2.17 7.79 10.08
CA PHE A 43 1.19 8.63 9.41
C PHE A 43 0.16 7.78 8.67
N TRP A 44 0.59 6.74 7.94
CA TRP A 44 -0.33 5.89 7.18
C TRP A 44 -1.27 5.06 8.04
N ARG A 45 -0.85 4.64 9.24
CA ARG A 45 -1.74 3.98 10.20
C ARG A 45 -2.82 4.92 10.71
N GLU A 46 -2.44 6.15 11.09
CA GLU A 46 -3.38 7.18 11.51
C GLU A 46 -4.34 7.59 10.38
N PHE A 47 -3.82 7.72 9.15
CA PHE A 47 -4.60 7.97 7.95
C PHE A 47 -5.65 6.89 7.72
N ARG A 48 -5.27 5.61 7.80
CA ARG A 48 -6.20 4.49 7.65
C ARG A 48 -7.29 4.55 8.72
N MET A 49 -6.92 4.75 9.98
CA MET A 49 -7.90 4.84 11.07
C MET A 49 -8.92 5.94 10.80
N ARG A 50 -8.47 7.15 10.43
CA ARG A 50 -9.38 8.27 10.13
C ARG A 50 -10.29 7.98 8.93
N VAL A 51 -9.73 7.50 7.83
CA VAL A 51 -10.49 7.20 6.60
C VAL A 51 -11.52 6.10 6.83
N LYS A 52 -11.14 5.01 7.51
CA LYS A 52 -12.03 3.88 7.76
C LYS A 52 -13.08 4.18 8.83
N ASP A 53 -12.80 5.07 9.77
CA ASP A 53 -13.80 5.61 10.70
C ASP A 53 -14.85 6.45 9.97
N ALA A 54 -14.43 7.28 9.02
CA ALA A 54 -15.33 8.08 8.20
C ALA A 54 -16.19 7.23 7.26
N LYS A 55 -15.58 6.24 6.60
CA LYS A 55 -16.24 5.36 5.63
C LYS A 55 -15.51 4.00 5.58
N PRO A 56 -16.03 2.95 6.23
CA PRO A 56 -15.35 1.65 6.34
C PRO A 56 -15.01 0.99 4.99
N ASP A 57 -15.82 1.23 3.96
CA ASP A 57 -15.65 0.72 2.60
C ASP A 57 -14.76 1.61 1.72
N ALA A 58 -14.29 2.77 2.20
CA ALA A 58 -13.43 3.66 1.42
C ALA A 58 -12.10 2.99 1.07
N PHE A 59 -11.74 2.95 -0.22
CA PHE A 59 -10.59 2.21 -0.71
C PHE A 59 -9.29 3.03 -0.65
N ILE A 60 -8.23 2.49 -0.05
CA ILE A 60 -6.94 3.16 0.07
C ILE A 60 -5.89 2.46 -0.80
N VAL A 61 -5.42 3.14 -1.86
CA VAL A 61 -4.38 2.64 -2.77
C VAL A 61 -3.14 3.53 -2.79
N GLY A 62 -1.98 2.94 -2.47
CA GLY A 62 -0.69 3.63 -2.48
C GLY A 62 0.04 3.54 -3.83
N ASP A 63 0.61 4.66 -4.28
CA ASP A 63 1.57 4.70 -5.39
C ASP A 63 2.97 4.29 -4.86
N VAL A 64 3.26 3.00 -4.93
CA VAL A 64 4.54 2.39 -4.51
C VAL A 64 5.12 1.63 -5.69
N TRP A 65 6.27 2.10 -6.17
CA TRP A 65 6.91 1.55 -7.38
C TRP A 65 7.55 0.17 -7.19
N SER A 66 7.89 -0.15 -5.94
CA SER A 66 8.61 -1.36 -5.57
C SER A 66 7.69 -2.35 -4.84
N ASN A 67 8.27 -3.29 -4.06
CA ASN A 67 7.49 -4.23 -3.28
C ASN A 67 6.67 -3.50 -2.20
N GLY A 68 5.34 -3.50 -2.37
CA GLY A 68 4.39 -2.86 -1.45
C GLY A 68 4.07 -3.62 -0.17
N SER A 69 4.66 -4.81 0.07
CA SER A 69 4.27 -5.70 1.18
C SER A 69 4.28 -5.01 2.56
N ARG A 70 5.18 -4.03 2.77
CA ARG A 70 5.28 -3.28 4.03
C ARG A 70 4.05 -2.41 4.36
N TRP A 71 3.22 -2.10 3.36
CA TRP A 71 1.99 -1.32 3.52
C TRP A 71 0.72 -2.17 3.44
N LEU A 72 0.84 -3.45 3.10
CA LEU A 72 -0.27 -4.38 2.89
C LEU A 72 -0.50 -5.32 4.07
N GLY A 73 -0.02 -4.97 5.26
CA GLY A 73 -0.22 -5.73 6.50
C GLY A 73 -1.62 -5.59 7.11
N GLY A 74 -2.56 -4.90 6.43
CA GLY A 74 -3.91 -4.62 6.92
C GLY A 74 -4.02 -3.39 7.83
N ASP A 75 -2.90 -2.81 8.25
CA ASP A 75 -2.82 -1.64 9.14
C ASP A 75 -2.66 -0.30 8.40
N GLN A 76 -2.42 -0.32 7.08
CA GLN A 76 -2.15 0.88 6.27
C GLN A 76 -3.00 0.94 4.99
N PHE A 77 -2.59 0.29 3.91
CA PHE A 77 -3.28 0.37 2.61
C PHE A 77 -4.12 -0.87 2.34
N ASP A 78 -5.16 -0.72 1.51
CA ASP A 78 -5.92 -1.85 0.97
C ASP A 78 -5.22 -2.43 -0.27
N SER A 79 -4.49 -1.59 -1.01
CA SER A 79 -3.71 -2.01 -2.19
C SER A 79 -2.55 -1.08 -2.52
N VAL A 80 -1.74 -1.46 -3.51
CA VAL A 80 -0.74 -0.61 -4.14
C VAL A 80 -0.87 -0.70 -5.66
N ILE A 81 -0.42 0.34 -6.36
CA ILE A 81 -0.28 0.29 -7.82
C ILE A 81 0.76 -0.78 -8.17
N ASN A 82 0.34 -1.81 -8.92
CA ASN A 82 1.17 -2.99 -9.17
C ASN A 82 2.14 -2.78 -10.35
N TYR A 83 3.13 -1.90 -10.17
CA TYR A 83 4.19 -1.70 -11.16
C TYR A 83 5.03 -2.95 -11.45
N PRO A 84 5.35 -3.84 -10.49
CA PRO A 84 6.04 -5.09 -10.79
C PRO A 84 5.29 -5.93 -11.82
N PHE A 85 3.96 -6.09 -11.65
CA PHE A 85 3.13 -6.76 -12.64
C PHE A 85 3.14 -6.04 -13.98
N ARG A 86 2.97 -4.71 -14.00
CA ARG A 86 3.02 -3.91 -15.24
C ARG A 86 4.32 -4.17 -16.02
N SER A 87 5.47 -4.15 -15.35
CA SER A 87 6.77 -4.37 -15.98
C SER A 87 6.90 -5.78 -16.55
N ILE A 88 6.44 -6.80 -15.82
CA ILE A 88 6.42 -8.21 -16.29
C ILE A 88 5.49 -8.36 -17.50
N ALA A 89 4.29 -7.81 -17.43
CA ALA A 89 3.31 -7.88 -18.52
C ALA A 89 3.82 -7.18 -19.80
N ILE A 90 4.43 -6.00 -19.67
CA ILE A 90 5.03 -5.29 -20.80
C ILE A 90 6.14 -6.14 -21.42
N ALA A 91 7.07 -6.68 -20.62
CA ALA A 91 8.19 -7.47 -21.15
C ALA A 91 7.74 -8.72 -21.93
N PHE A 92 6.69 -9.40 -21.45
CA PHE A 92 6.09 -10.54 -22.15
C PHE A 92 5.41 -10.12 -23.45
N LEU A 93 4.54 -9.11 -23.40
CA LEU A 93 3.75 -8.67 -24.55
C LEU A 93 4.59 -7.97 -25.64
N SER A 94 5.70 -7.34 -25.27
CA SER A 94 6.63 -6.70 -26.21
C SER A 94 7.63 -7.69 -26.83
N GLY A 95 7.62 -8.96 -26.43
CA GLY A 95 8.60 -9.97 -26.87
C GLY A 95 10.03 -9.69 -26.39
N SER A 96 10.21 -8.86 -25.38
CA SER A 96 11.52 -8.44 -24.88
C SER A 96 12.07 -9.46 -23.88
N GLY A 97 12.59 -10.57 -24.38
CA GLY A 97 13.37 -11.54 -23.58
C GLY A 97 12.57 -12.27 -22.49
N MET A 98 11.24 -12.27 -22.57
CA MET A 98 10.36 -12.99 -21.66
C MET A 98 9.45 -13.94 -22.44
N ASP A 99 9.70 -15.25 -22.30
CA ASP A 99 8.81 -16.28 -22.83
C ASP A 99 7.63 -16.57 -21.89
N GLY A 100 6.71 -17.44 -22.32
CA GLY A 100 5.52 -17.78 -21.55
C GLY A 100 5.82 -18.48 -20.22
N GLN A 101 6.93 -19.23 -20.13
CA GLN A 101 7.31 -19.94 -18.91
C GLN A 101 7.91 -18.97 -17.88
N LEU A 102 8.75 -18.03 -18.32
CA LEU A 102 9.29 -16.95 -17.49
C LEU A 102 8.18 -16.03 -17.02
N PHE A 103 7.24 -15.66 -17.89
CA PHE A 103 6.08 -14.86 -17.52
C PHE A 103 5.24 -15.57 -16.45
N ALA A 104 4.81 -16.81 -16.71
CA ALA A 104 4.04 -17.60 -15.75
C ALA A 104 4.77 -17.76 -14.40
N GLY A 105 6.08 -17.98 -14.43
CA GLY A 105 6.91 -18.06 -13.24
C GLY A 105 7.06 -16.75 -12.46
N SER A 106 6.94 -15.61 -13.13
CA SER A 106 7.11 -14.27 -12.55
C SER A 106 5.83 -13.73 -11.90
N ILE A 107 4.66 -14.11 -12.44
CA ILE A 107 3.35 -13.76 -11.86
C ILE A 107 2.84 -14.81 -10.85
N ASN A 108 3.59 -15.89 -10.63
CA ASN A 108 3.17 -16.97 -9.75
C ASN A 108 3.09 -16.49 -8.29
N ALA A 109 1.85 -16.43 -7.78
CA ALA A 109 1.54 -15.98 -6.44
C ALA A 109 2.29 -16.75 -5.34
N ARG A 110 2.69 -18.01 -5.54
CA ARG A 110 3.46 -18.75 -4.51
C ARG A 110 4.81 -18.11 -4.20
N LYS A 111 5.50 -17.54 -5.20
CA LYS A 111 6.77 -16.84 -4.96
C LYS A 111 6.57 -15.54 -4.20
N PHE A 112 5.46 -14.85 -4.44
CA PHE A 112 5.06 -13.65 -3.70
C PHE A 112 4.67 -14.01 -2.25
N ASP A 113 3.91 -15.09 -2.08
CA ASP A 113 3.47 -15.60 -0.78
C ASP A 113 4.65 -16.03 0.10
N PHE A 114 5.66 -16.71 -0.44
CA PHE A 114 6.89 -17.00 0.32
C PHE A 114 7.62 -15.74 0.79
N GLN A 115 7.64 -14.66 -0.01
CA GLN A 115 8.25 -13.40 0.40
C GLN A 115 7.42 -12.73 1.51
N VAL A 116 6.10 -12.71 1.41
CA VAL A 116 5.20 -12.16 2.44
C VAL A 116 5.25 -12.98 3.73
N LEU A 117 5.17 -14.30 3.64
CA LEU A 117 5.28 -15.23 4.78
C LEU A 117 6.64 -15.12 5.46
N SER A 118 7.74 -14.98 4.71
CA SER A 118 9.07 -14.79 5.30
C SER A 118 9.24 -13.46 6.05
N LEU A 119 8.46 -12.43 5.70
CA LEU A 119 8.38 -11.18 6.47
C LEU A 119 7.55 -11.37 7.74
N HIS A 120 6.45 -12.13 7.68
CA HIS A 120 5.63 -12.50 8.83
C HIS A 120 6.37 -13.38 9.85
N ILE A 121 7.32 -14.20 9.41
CA ILE A 121 8.17 -15.03 10.29
C ILE A 121 9.26 -14.18 10.99
N LYS A 122 9.65 -13.03 10.42
CA LYS A 122 10.69 -12.14 10.97
C LYS A 122 10.15 -11.01 11.85
N ALA A 123 8.87 -10.67 11.73
CA ALA A 123 8.21 -9.82 12.70
C ALA A 123 7.83 -10.68 13.91
N ASP A 124 8.18 -10.26 15.13
CA ASP A 124 7.72 -10.93 16.34
C ASP A 124 6.21 -11.13 16.27
N LYS A 125 5.75 -12.37 16.47
CA LYS A 125 4.33 -12.71 16.43
C LYS A 125 3.61 -11.90 17.51
N PRO A 126 2.52 -11.19 17.19
CA PRO A 126 1.60 -10.71 18.22
C PRO A 126 1.08 -11.90 19.02
N GLU A 127 1.00 -11.76 20.35
CA GLU A 127 0.60 -12.82 21.31
C GLU A 127 -0.81 -13.42 21.09
N TYR A 128 -1.57 -12.94 20.11
CA TYR A 128 -2.95 -13.34 19.86
C TYR A 128 -3.16 -14.74 19.25
N TYR A 129 -2.10 -15.43 18.80
CA TYR A 129 -2.22 -16.75 18.15
C TYR A 129 -1.59 -17.91 18.93
N SER A 130 -1.39 -17.80 20.25
CA SER A 130 -1.05 -18.95 21.09
C SER A 130 -2.31 -19.59 21.68
N THR A 131 -2.84 -20.58 20.96
CA THR A 131 -3.58 -21.71 21.54
C THR A 131 -3.02 -22.98 20.94
#